data_AF-A0A7S2G5M5-F1
#
_entry.id   AF-A0A7S2G5M5-F1
#
_cell.length_a   1.000
_cell.length_b   1.000
_cell.length_c   1.000
_cell.angle_alpha   90.00
_cell.angle_beta   90.00
_cell.angle_gamma   90.00
#
_symmetry.space_group_name_H-M   'P 1'
#
loop_
_entity.id
_entity.type
_entity.pdbx_description
1 polymer ?
#
loop_
_entity_poly.entity_id
_entity_poly.type
_entity_poly.pdbx_seq_one_letter_code
_entity_poly.pdbx_strand_id
1 'polypeptide(L)'
;MALRSTSMALRRAAVAAKPVRAFSAVSDAADAPAASNRNVGKPLGTYQWDDPLMMQGMLNEEETMIYETAKAYAKEELLPGVTMANRHETFDRKIMSDMGELGLLGPTINGYGCAGVGYNSYGLIAHAIEWVDSSYRSAMSVQSSL
;
A
#
# COMPACT_ATOMS: atom_id res chain seq x y z
N MET A 1 13.93 43.28 -13.36
CA MET A 1 14.21 42.08 -14.17
C MET A 1 13.47 40.92 -13.53
N ALA A 2 12.65 40.22 -14.33
CA ALA A 2 11.36 39.69 -13.94
C ALA A 2 11.35 38.44 -13.02
N LEU A 3 10.27 38.36 -12.24
CA LEU A 3 9.80 37.23 -11.45
C LEU A 3 9.74 35.92 -12.26
N ARG A 4 10.10 34.79 -11.63
CA ARG A 4 9.65 33.46 -12.04
C ARG A 4 9.01 32.74 -10.86
N SER A 5 7.74 33.06 -10.68
CA SER A 5 6.72 32.14 -10.21
C SER A 5 6.59 30.99 -11.21
N THR A 6 6.61 29.75 -10.73
CA THR A 6 5.94 28.64 -11.42
C THR A 6 5.63 27.51 -10.42
N SER A 7 4.35 27.49 -10.04
CA SER A 7 3.54 26.37 -9.56
C SER A 7 4.08 24.97 -9.89
N MET A 8 4.35 24.16 -8.86
CA MET A 8 4.58 22.73 -8.95
C MET A 8 3.23 22.01 -9.00
N ALA A 9 2.59 22.05 -10.16
CA ALA A 9 1.35 21.34 -10.43
C ALA A 9 1.61 19.83 -10.51
N LEU A 10 0.88 19.07 -9.68
CA LEU A 10 0.77 17.61 -9.69
C LEU A 10 0.65 17.07 -11.12
N ARG A 11 1.58 16.20 -11.53
CA ARG A 11 1.39 15.29 -12.64
C ARG A 11 1.12 13.89 -12.10
N ARG A 12 -0.16 13.53 -11.97
CA ARG A 12 -0.60 12.14 -11.91
C ARG A 12 -0.28 11.48 -13.26
N ALA A 13 0.74 10.65 -13.31
CA ALA A 13 0.97 9.77 -14.45
C ALA A 13 0.00 8.58 -14.34
N ALA A 14 -1.07 8.61 -15.13
CA ALA A 14 -1.89 7.42 -15.38
C ALA A 14 -1.06 6.42 -16.19
N VAL A 15 -0.76 5.26 -15.61
CA VAL A 15 -0.14 4.14 -16.32
C VAL A 15 -1.21 3.50 -17.20
N ALA A 16 -1.09 3.69 -18.51
CA ALA A 16 -1.98 3.08 -19.48
C ALA A 16 -1.72 1.57 -19.56
N ALA A 17 -2.72 0.75 -19.18
CA ALA A 17 -2.67 -0.69 -19.35
C ALA A 17 -2.68 -1.06 -20.84
N LYS A 18 -1.70 -1.86 -21.29
CA LYS A 18 -1.64 -2.38 -22.66
C LYS A 18 -2.68 -3.49 -22.85
N PRO A 19 -3.32 -3.60 -24.03
CA PRO A 19 -4.33 -4.62 -24.28
C PRO A 19 -3.66 -6.00 -24.40
N VAL A 20 -4.10 -6.95 -23.59
CA VAL A 20 -3.74 -8.36 -23.70
C VAL A 20 -4.59 -8.99 -24.81
N ARG A 21 -3.93 -9.71 -25.73
CA ARG A 21 -4.57 -10.41 -26.85
C ARG A 21 -5.69 -11.34 -26.34
N ALA A 22 -6.88 -11.17 -26.88
CA ALA A 22 -8.00 -12.10 -26.67
C ALA A 22 -7.63 -13.49 -27.21
N PHE A 23 -7.82 -14.51 -26.38
CA PHE A 23 -7.67 -15.91 -26.77
C PHE A 23 -8.93 -16.31 -27.57
N SER A 24 -8.77 -16.70 -28.83
CA SER A 24 -9.89 -17.19 -29.66
C SER A 24 -10.28 -18.59 -29.18
N ALA A 25 -11.48 -18.72 -28.60
CA ALA A 25 -12.07 -20.01 -28.29
C ALA A 25 -12.37 -20.77 -29.59
N VAL A 26 -11.92 -22.03 -29.66
CA VAL A 26 -12.29 -22.97 -30.72
C VAL A 26 -13.75 -23.36 -30.53
N SER A 27 -14.56 -23.22 -31.57
CA SER A 27 -15.96 -23.59 -31.58
C SER A 27 -16.12 -25.09 -31.89
N ASP A 28 -16.65 -25.85 -30.95
CA ASP A 28 -17.39 -27.07 -31.27
C ASP A 28 -18.82 -26.90 -30.76
N ALA A 29 -19.75 -26.88 -31.71
CA ALA A 29 -21.17 -26.79 -31.49
C ALA A 29 -21.78 -28.19 -31.67
N ALA A 30 -22.35 -28.74 -30.59
CA ALA A 30 -23.45 -29.70 -30.67
C ALA A 30 -24.16 -29.79 -29.30
N ASP A 31 -25.49 -29.66 -29.36
CA ASP A 31 -26.51 -29.91 -28.33
C ASP A 31 -26.64 -28.94 -27.14
N ALA A 32 -27.44 -27.87 -27.35
CA ALA A 32 -27.91 -26.97 -26.30
C ALA A 32 -29.36 -27.31 -25.87
N PRO A 33 -29.65 -27.56 -24.59
CA PRO A 33 -31.02 -27.52 -24.08
C PRO A 33 -31.48 -26.06 -23.91
N ALA A 34 -32.78 -25.84 -24.06
CA ALA A 34 -33.45 -24.54 -24.13
C ALA A 34 -32.96 -23.52 -23.08
N ALA A 35 -32.62 -22.31 -23.56
CA ALA A 35 -32.07 -21.23 -22.77
C ALA A 35 -33.03 -20.77 -21.67
N SER A 36 -32.75 -21.21 -20.44
CA SER A 36 -33.18 -20.52 -19.22
C SER A 36 -32.80 -19.05 -19.33
N ASN A 37 -33.77 -18.16 -19.08
CA ASN A 37 -33.63 -16.71 -19.10
C ASN A 37 -32.55 -16.28 -18.09
N ARG A 38 -31.29 -16.28 -18.53
CA ARG A 38 -30.16 -15.81 -17.75
C ARG A 38 -30.36 -14.32 -17.58
N ASN A 39 -30.80 -13.91 -16.39
CA ASN A 39 -30.62 -12.54 -15.92
C ASN A 39 -29.22 -12.10 -16.36
N VAL A 40 -29.16 -11.17 -17.32
CA VAL A 40 -27.89 -10.57 -17.75
C VAL A 40 -27.35 -9.92 -16.48
N GLY A 41 -26.41 -10.64 -15.86
CA GLY A 41 -25.96 -10.39 -14.50
C GLY A 41 -25.49 -8.96 -14.40
N LYS A 42 -25.75 -8.35 -13.24
CA LYS A 42 -25.12 -7.08 -12.85
C LYS A 42 -23.67 -7.05 -13.35
N PRO A 43 -23.22 -5.95 -13.98
CA PRO A 43 -21.84 -5.85 -14.43
C PRO A 43 -20.93 -6.17 -13.24
N LEU A 44 -20.10 -7.19 -13.39
CA LEU A 44 -19.01 -7.47 -12.45
C LEU A 44 -18.18 -6.19 -12.39
N GLY A 45 -17.87 -5.73 -11.18
CA GLY A 45 -17.16 -4.45 -10.97
C GLY A 45 -15.85 -4.37 -11.79
N THR A 46 -15.30 -3.16 -11.90
CA THR A 46 -14.00 -2.99 -12.59
C THR A 46 -12.92 -3.76 -11.85
N TYR A 47 -12.25 -4.68 -12.54
CA TYR A 47 -11.16 -5.47 -11.98
C TYR A 47 -9.91 -4.61 -11.77
N GLN A 48 -9.39 -4.58 -10.54
CA GLN A 48 -8.11 -3.95 -10.19
C GLN A 48 -7.04 -5.03 -10.06
N TRP A 49 -5.93 -4.91 -10.79
CA TRP A 49 -4.91 -5.96 -10.85
C TRP A 49 -3.98 -5.93 -9.63
N ASP A 50 -3.82 -4.77 -9.01
CA ASP A 50 -3.02 -4.49 -7.82
C ASP A 50 -3.80 -4.73 -6.52
N ASP A 51 -5.13 -4.85 -6.60
CA ASP A 51 -5.99 -5.29 -5.50
C ASP A 51 -7.20 -6.14 -6.03
N PRO A 52 -6.96 -7.40 -6.47
CA PRO A 52 -7.99 -8.23 -7.09
C PRO A 52 -9.19 -8.56 -6.18
N LEU A 53 -8.98 -8.57 -4.86
CA LEU A 53 -9.98 -8.91 -3.86
C LEU A 53 -10.52 -7.68 -3.13
N MET A 54 -10.15 -6.47 -3.55
CA MET A 54 -10.59 -5.21 -2.96
C MET A 54 -10.28 -5.14 -1.45
N MET A 55 -9.10 -5.61 -1.02
CA MET A 55 -8.64 -5.58 0.37
C MET A 55 -8.73 -4.16 0.95
N GLN A 56 -8.44 -3.15 0.15
CA GLN A 56 -8.49 -1.75 0.57
C GLN A 56 -9.91 -1.33 0.95
N GLY A 57 -10.93 -1.91 0.30
CA GLY A 57 -12.34 -1.68 0.63
C GLY A 57 -12.82 -2.39 1.89
N MET A 58 -11.98 -3.26 2.48
CA MET A 58 -12.28 -3.96 3.75
C MET A 58 -11.71 -3.23 4.97
N LEU A 59 -10.83 -2.24 4.75
CA LEU A 59 -10.23 -1.46 5.82
C LEU A 59 -11.22 -0.41 6.34
N ASN A 60 -11.18 -0.17 7.64
CA ASN A 60 -11.88 0.97 8.21
C ASN A 60 -11.11 2.28 7.96
N GLU A 61 -11.74 3.42 8.28
CA GLU A 61 -11.15 4.75 8.02
C GLU A 61 -9.84 4.96 8.80
N GLU A 62 -9.78 4.51 10.05
CA GLU A 62 -8.60 4.62 10.90
C GLU A 62 -7.44 3.76 10.37
N GLU A 63 -7.70 2.50 10.03
CA GLU A 63 -6.73 1.59 9.39
C GLU A 63 -6.20 2.18 8.07
N THR A 64 -7.08 2.78 7.27
CA THR A 64 -6.72 3.44 6.01
C THR A 64 -5.80 4.63 6.26
N MET A 65 -6.15 5.50 7.22
CA MET A 65 -5.32 6.66 7.57
C MET A 65 -3.94 6.26 8.09
N ILE A 66 -3.87 5.21 8.94
CA ILE A 66 -2.62 4.69 9.46
C ILE A 66 -1.74 4.14 8.32
N TYR A 67 -2.33 3.34 7.43
CA TYR A 67 -1.62 2.80 6.28
C TYR A 67 -1.06 3.90 5.37
N GLU A 68 -1.87 4.91 5.02
CA GLU A 68 -1.44 6.02 4.17
C GLU A 68 -0.35 6.86 4.85
N THR A 69 -0.43 7.07 6.16
CA THR A 69 0.61 7.78 6.94
C THR A 69 1.93 7.01 6.91
N ALA A 70 1.91 5.72 7.21
CA ALA A 70 3.10 4.88 7.18
C ALA A 70 3.71 4.79 5.77
N LYS A 71 2.87 4.71 4.73
CA LYS A 71 3.29 4.65 3.33
C LYS A 71 3.89 5.96 2.84
N ALA A 72 3.32 7.10 3.25
CA ALA A 72 3.88 8.41 2.96
C ALA A 72 5.27 8.56 3.57
N TYR A 73 5.42 8.24 4.87
CA TYR A 73 6.72 8.24 5.55
C TYR A 73 7.73 7.30 4.86
N ALA A 74 7.33 6.08 4.53
CA ALA A 74 8.19 5.12 3.85
C ALA A 74 8.68 5.66 2.50
N LYS A 75 7.80 6.28 1.72
CA LYS A 75 8.11 6.82 0.40
C LYS A 75 8.98 8.08 0.47
N GLU A 76 8.72 8.98 1.41
CA GLU A 76 9.36 10.30 1.46
C GLU A 76 10.70 10.25 2.21
N GLU A 77 10.78 9.50 3.30
CA GLU A 77 11.95 9.49 4.18
C GLU A 77 12.84 8.25 3.99
N LEU A 78 12.25 7.06 3.81
CA LEU A 78 13.03 5.80 3.78
C LEU A 78 13.54 5.46 2.37
N LEU A 79 12.67 5.56 1.37
CA LEU A 79 12.96 5.15 0.00
C LEU A 79 14.19 5.84 -0.63
N PRO A 80 14.44 7.16 -0.42
CA PRO A 80 15.59 7.82 -1.04
C PRO A 80 16.95 7.30 -0.51
N GLY A 81 17.01 6.88 0.76
CA GLY A 81 18.27 6.52 1.43
C GLY A 81 18.61 5.03 1.42
N VAL A 82 17.61 4.15 1.24
CA VAL A 82 17.73 2.70 1.45
C VAL A 82 18.89 2.05 0.69
N THR A 83 19.13 2.43 -0.57
CA THR A 83 20.13 1.77 -1.42
C THR A 83 21.55 1.98 -0.87
N MET A 84 21.86 3.20 -0.45
CA MET A 84 23.16 3.55 0.11
C MET A 84 23.30 3.05 1.55
N ALA A 85 22.21 3.14 2.34
CA ALA A 85 22.15 2.60 3.68
C ALA A 85 22.49 1.11 3.71
N ASN A 86 21.83 0.32 2.86
CA ASN A 86 22.08 -1.11 2.72
C ASN A 86 23.49 -1.41 2.19
N ARG A 87 23.96 -0.69 1.17
CA ARG A 87 25.29 -0.90 0.57
C ARG A 87 26.44 -0.65 1.55
N HIS A 88 26.27 0.30 2.45
CA HIS A 88 27.30 0.69 3.42
C HIS A 88 27.04 0.17 4.83
N GLU A 89 26.02 -0.68 5.01
CA GLU A 89 25.66 -1.26 6.31
C GLU A 89 25.45 -0.19 7.39
N THR A 90 24.78 0.90 7.00
CA THR A 90 24.50 2.04 7.90
C THR A 90 23.02 2.13 8.22
N PHE A 91 22.71 2.44 9.48
CA PHE A 91 21.34 2.67 9.95
C PHE A 91 21.26 4.05 10.61
N ASP A 92 20.41 4.93 10.07
CA ASP A 92 20.17 6.24 10.65
C ASP A 92 19.23 6.12 11.86
N ARG A 93 19.70 6.54 13.03
CA ARG A 93 18.91 6.52 14.27
C ARG A 93 17.70 7.46 14.21
N LYS A 94 17.75 8.50 13.39
CA LYS A 94 16.64 9.44 13.20
C LYS A 94 15.37 8.72 12.75
N ILE A 95 15.50 7.64 11.98
CA ILE A 95 14.37 6.82 11.51
C ILE A 95 13.51 6.34 12.68
N MET A 96 14.13 5.89 13.78
CA MET A 96 13.39 5.42 14.96
C MET A 96 12.72 6.58 15.70
N SER A 97 13.35 7.75 15.75
CA SER A 97 12.76 8.95 16.33
C SER A 97 11.52 9.40 15.54
N ASP A 98 11.64 9.47 14.21
CA ASP A 98 10.54 9.87 13.32
C ASP A 98 9.36 8.89 13.41
N MET A 99 9.63 7.58 13.38
CA MET A 99 8.60 6.55 13.57
C MET A 99 7.89 6.69 14.93
N GLY A 100 8.62 7.08 15.98
CA GLY A 100 8.05 7.36 17.30
C GLY A 100 7.14 8.59 17.31
N GLU A 101 7.58 9.69 16.68
CA GLU A 101 6.80 10.93 16.56
C GLU A 101 5.50 10.72 15.76
N LEU A 102 5.54 9.85 14.75
CA LEU A 102 4.38 9.46 13.95
C LEU A 102 3.47 8.43 14.64
N GLY A 103 3.85 7.92 15.82
CA GLY A 103 3.06 6.90 16.55
C GLY A 103 3.09 5.51 15.91
N LEU A 104 4.11 5.20 15.10
CA LEU A 104 4.28 3.91 14.42
C LEU A 104 4.95 2.85 15.31
N LEU A 105 5.49 3.25 16.47
CA LEU A 105 6.14 2.37 17.44
C LEU A 105 5.21 2.00 18.58
N GLY A 106 5.19 0.71 18.93
CA GLY A 106 4.27 0.16 19.94
C GLY A 106 2.79 0.42 19.62
N PRO A 107 2.32 0.29 18.35
CA PRO A 107 0.99 0.75 17.96
C PRO A 107 -0.14 0.07 18.73
N THR A 108 0.06 -1.17 19.18
CA THR A 108 -0.95 -1.97 19.92
C THR A 108 -0.98 -1.73 21.43
N ILE A 109 -0.05 -0.92 21.97
CA ILE A 109 0.01 -0.60 23.40
C ILE A 109 -1.01 0.48 23.73
N ASN A 110 -1.83 0.23 24.75
CA ASN A 110 -2.79 1.20 25.27
C ASN A 110 -2.14 2.10 26.33
N GLY A 111 -2.23 3.41 26.16
CA GLY A 111 -1.64 4.39 27.09
C GLY A 111 -0.17 4.68 26.79
N TYR A 112 0.55 5.27 27.74
CA TYR A 112 1.99 5.57 27.65
C TYR A 112 2.43 6.46 26.47
N GLY A 113 1.50 7.14 25.82
CA GLY A 113 1.77 7.91 24.59
C GLY A 113 1.75 7.08 23.30
N CYS A 114 1.34 5.82 23.37
CA CYS A 114 1.17 4.93 22.22
C CYS A 114 -0.23 5.08 21.59
N ALA A 115 -0.36 4.66 20.32
CA ALA A 115 -1.58 4.83 19.54
C ALA A 115 -2.77 4.00 20.04
N GLY A 116 -2.55 2.83 20.64
CA GLY A 116 -3.62 1.95 21.14
C GLY A 116 -4.50 1.33 20.06
N VAL A 117 -3.93 1.07 18.87
CA VAL A 117 -4.64 0.55 17.69
C VAL A 117 -4.57 -0.98 17.57
N GLY A 118 -5.43 -1.56 16.73
CA GLY A 118 -5.51 -3.01 16.56
C GLY A 118 -4.32 -3.64 15.82
N TYR A 119 -4.25 -4.97 15.85
CA TYR A 119 -3.22 -5.75 15.14
C TYR A 119 -3.30 -5.61 13.61
N ASN A 120 -4.48 -5.34 13.05
CA ASN A 120 -4.63 -5.03 11.63
C ASN A 120 -3.79 -3.80 11.26
N SER A 121 -3.92 -2.72 12.03
CA SER A 121 -3.13 -1.50 11.86
C SER A 121 -1.64 -1.77 12.00
N TYR A 122 -1.21 -2.59 12.97
CA TYR A 122 0.19 -3.00 13.08
C TYR A 122 0.68 -3.72 11.81
N GLY A 123 -0.12 -4.66 11.29
CA GLY A 123 0.19 -5.37 10.05
C GLY A 123 0.28 -4.42 8.83
N LEU A 124 -0.60 -3.42 8.75
CA LEU A 124 -0.58 -2.40 7.70
C LEU A 124 0.66 -1.50 7.78
N ILE A 125 1.06 -1.10 8.98
CA ILE A 125 2.31 -0.35 9.20
C ILE A 125 3.50 -1.19 8.74
N ALA A 126 3.59 -2.45 9.21
CA ALA A 126 4.66 -3.36 8.82
C ALA A 126 4.72 -3.54 7.29
N HIS A 127 3.58 -3.73 6.64
CA HIS A 127 3.47 -3.84 5.18
C HIS A 127 3.95 -2.58 4.46
N ALA A 128 3.60 -1.39 4.95
CA ALA A 128 4.03 -0.12 4.35
C ALA A 128 5.54 0.14 4.51
N ILE A 129 6.12 -0.18 5.68
CA ILE A 129 7.55 0.00 5.92
C ILE A 129 8.38 -1.04 5.15
N GLU A 130 7.93 -2.30 5.14
CA GLU A 130 8.62 -3.40 4.45
C GLU A 130 8.59 -3.27 2.92
N TRP A 131 7.63 -2.52 2.37
CA TRP A 131 7.63 -2.14 0.96
C TRP A 131 8.92 -1.43 0.54
N VAL A 132 9.60 -0.75 1.48
CA VAL A 132 10.92 -0.15 1.24
C VAL A 132 12.04 -1.12 1.58
N ASP A 133 12.09 -1.59 2.84
CA ASP A 133 13.15 -2.50 3.27
C ASP A 133 12.80 -3.31 4.53
N SER A 134 13.25 -4.57 4.54
CA SER A 134 13.03 -5.49 5.66
C SER A 134 13.83 -5.14 6.92
N SER A 135 14.95 -4.41 6.81
CA SER A 135 15.75 -3.98 7.98
C SER A 135 15.00 -2.93 8.81
N TYR A 136 14.33 -1.97 8.15
CA TYR A 136 13.50 -0.97 8.82
C TYR A 136 12.32 -1.60 9.54
N ARG A 137 11.61 -2.52 8.87
CA ARG A 137 10.51 -3.28 9.52
C ARG A 137 11.02 -4.15 10.67
N SER A 138 12.23 -4.71 10.57
CA SER A 138 12.85 -5.47 11.66
C SER A 138 13.14 -4.60 12.88
N ALA A 139 13.73 -3.42 12.69
CA ALA A 139 13.99 -2.47 13.78
C ALA A 139 12.68 -2.02 14.46
N MET A 140 11.66 -1.67 13.66
CA MET A 140 10.32 -1.33 14.15
C MET A 140 9.68 -2.49 14.94
N SER A 141 9.79 -3.72 14.44
CA SER A 141 9.23 -4.91 15.08
C SER A 141 9.92 -5.23 16.40
N VAL A 142 11.26 -5.17 16.47
CA VAL A 142 11.98 -5.35 17.74
C VAL A 142 11.51 -4.35 18.79
N GLN A 143 11.33 -3.08 18.40
CA GLN A 143 10.91 -2.06 19.35
C GLN A 143 9.43 -2.18 19.79
N SER A 144 8.58 -2.77 18.96
CA SER A 144 7.12 -2.74 19.16
C SER A 144 6.52 -4.06 19.63
N SER A 145 7.19 -5.18 19.36
CA SER A 145 6.59 -6.52 19.47
C SER A 145 7.46 -7.57 20.18
N LEU A 146 8.71 -7.23 20.51
CA LEU A 146 9.61 -8.06 21.31
C LEU A 146 9.73 -7.49 22.73
#